data_AF-A0A386ZAG0-F1
#
_entry.id   AF-A0A386ZAG0-F1
#
_cell.length_a   1.000
_cell.length_b   1.000
_cell.length_c   1.000
_cell.angle_alpha   90.00
_cell.angle_beta   90.00
_cell.angle_gamma   90.00
#
_symmetry.space_group_name_H-M   'P 1'
#
loop_
_entity.id
_entity.type
_entity.pdbx_description
1 polymer ?
#
loop_
_entity_poly.entity_id
_entity_poly.type
_entity_poly.pdbx_seq_one_letter_code
_entity_poly.pdbx_strand_id
1 'polypeptide(L)'
;MGGHIEPHEHPVDAARREELGIEPHFDVAGEQPLFLTRTVTVGQTAGHVDVSLWFAIRGHRDRAYPLDPSEFDGGRWWDLDPSGLPATDPRLPRFIAKLDTVLKPQARR
;
A
#
# COMPACT_ATOMS: atom_id res chain seq x y z
N MET A 1 3.35 3.56 -0.22
CA MET A 1 2.97 4.90 0.26
C MET A 1 1.74 4.75 1.13
N GLY A 2 1.48 5.70 2.01
CA GLY A 2 0.31 5.72 2.87
C GLY A 2 0.34 6.94 3.78
N GLY A 3 -0.82 7.49 4.08
CA GLY A 3 -0.99 8.65 4.95
C GLY A 3 -1.91 8.40 6.13
N HIS A 4 -2.10 9.45 6.93
CA HIS A 4 -3.12 9.48 7.97
C HIS A 4 -4.52 9.57 7.35
N ILE A 5 -5.50 8.98 8.02
CA ILE A 5 -6.91 9.12 7.68
C ILE A 5 -7.45 10.25 8.55
N GLU A 6 -8.03 11.27 7.92
CA GLU A 6 -8.60 12.40 8.66
C GLU A 6 -9.86 11.98 9.45
N PRO A 7 -10.20 12.68 10.54
CA PRO A 7 -11.45 12.42 11.25
C PRO A 7 -12.65 12.50 10.30
N HIS A 8 -13.49 11.46 10.32
CA HIS A 8 -14.66 11.29 9.45
C HIS A 8 -14.37 11.00 7.97
N GLU A 9 -13.11 10.78 7.59
CA GLU A 9 -12.74 10.31 6.25
C GLU A 9 -12.92 8.79 6.14
N HIS A 10 -13.49 8.31 5.03
CA HIS A 10 -13.57 6.88 4.78
C HIS A 10 -12.18 6.37 4.33
N PRO A 11 -11.71 5.19 4.80
CA PRO A 11 -10.36 4.73 4.49
C PRO A 11 -10.02 4.61 3.00
N VAL A 12 -10.99 4.26 2.16
CA VAL A 12 -10.77 4.19 0.70
C VAL A 12 -10.59 5.58 0.08
N ASP A 13 -11.22 6.61 0.65
CA ASP A 13 -11.12 7.98 0.16
C ASP A 13 -9.76 8.56 0.53
N ALA A 14 -9.26 8.26 1.73
CA ALA A 14 -7.88 8.54 2.11
C ALA A 14 -6.89 7.89 1.14
N ALA A 15 -7.08 6.60 0.83
CA ALA A 15 -6.25 5.88 -0.14
C ALA A 15 -6.36 6.43 -1.58
N ARG A 16 -7.48 7.06 -1.94
CA ARG A 16 -7.69 7.74 -3.23
C ARG A 16 -6.91 9.04 -3.35
N ARG A 17 -6.81 9.79 -2.25
CA ARG A 17 -6.13 11.09 -2.18
C ARG A 17 -4.60 10.98 -2.22
N GLU A 18 -4.04 9.80 -1.97
CA GLU A 18 -2.60 9.55 -1.89
C GLU A 18 -1.78 10.23 -3.01
N GLU A 19 -0.57 10.66 -2.67
CA GLU A 19 0.26 11.61 -3.43
C GLU A 19 0.99 11.00 -4.64
N LEU A 20 0.31 10.13 -5.40
CA LEU A 20 0.87 9.49 -6.58
C LEU A 20 0.56 10.26 -7.88
N GLY A 21 -0.26 11.32 -7.82
CA GLY A 21 -0.65 12.08 -9.02
C GLY A 21 -1.40 11.23 -10.05
N ILE A 22 -2.12 10.20 -9.59
CA ILE A 22 -2.89 9.29 -10.43
C ILE A 22 -4.32 9.15 -9.91
N GLU A 23 -5.25 8.83 -10.81
CA GLU A 23 -6.54 8.27 -10.40
C GLU A 23 -6.32 6.78 -10.04
N PRO A 24 -6.60 6.36 -8.80
CA PRO A 24 -6.37 4.98 -8.39
C PRO A 24 -7.50 4.06 -8.84
N HIS A 25 -7.12 2.98 -9.53
CA HIS A 25 -8.02 1.93 -9.96
C HIS A 25 -7.94 0.73 -9.01
N PHE A 26 -8.99 0.50 -8.22
CA PHE A 26 -9.09 -0.58 -7.22
C PHE A 26 -9.60 -1.91 -7.80
N ASP A 27 -9.29 -2.20 -9.07
CA ASP A 27 -9.78 -3.39 -9.76
C ASP A 27 -8.97 -4.68 -9.47
N VAL A 28 -7.89 -4.58 -8.69
CA VAL A 28 -7.00 -5.69 -8.36
C VAL A 28 -7.59 -6.55 -7.23
N ALA A 29 -8.01 -5.91 -6.14
CA ALA A 29 -8.57 -6.59 -4.96
C ALA A 29 -9.92 -5.98 -4.50
N GLY A 30 -10.45 -5.00 -5.22
CA GLY A 30 -11.62 -4.22 -4.81
C GLY A 30 -11.27 -3.05 -3.90
N GLU A 31 -12.31 -2.33 -3.47
CA GLU A 31 -12.22 -1.12 -2.62
C GLU A 31 -12.08 -1.45 -1.12
N GLN A 32 -12.00 -2.73 -0.76
CA GLN A 32 -11.74 -3.14 0.62
C GLN A 32 -10.23 -3.31 0.85
N PRO A 33 -9.73 -3.02 2.06
CA PRO A 33 -8.33 -3.27 2.37
C PRO A 33 -8.03 -4.77 2.27
N LEU A 34 -7.00 -5.12 1.52
CA LEU A 34 -6.58 -6.50 1.31
C LEU A 34 -5.83 -7.06 2.53
N PHE A 35 -5.18 -6.18 3.28
CA PHE A 35 -4.34 -6.53 4.41
C PHE A 35 -4.39 -5.45 5.49
N LEU A 36 -4.15 -5.86 6.73
CA LEU A 36 -4.15 -4.98 7.90
C LEU A 36 -2.90 -5.27 8.73
N THR A 37 -2.21 -4.21 9.13
CA THR A 37 -1.06 -4.31 10.03
C THR A 37 -1.27 -3.43 11.24
N ARG A 38 -0.68 -3.86 12.37
CA ARG A 38 -0.62 -3.08 13.60
C ARG A 38 0.84 -2.87 13.94
N THR A 39 1.21 -1.62 14.17
CA THR A 39 2.55 -1.20 14.58
C THR A 39 2.42 -0.41 15.87
N VAL A 40 3.26 -0.73 16.86
CA VAL A 40 3.34 0.07 18.08
C VAL A 40 4.43 1.09 17.87
N THR A 41 4.06 2.35 17.82
CA THR A 41 5.00 3.45 17.64
C THR A 41 5.40 3.94 19.03
N VAL A 42 6.61 3.57 19.44
CA VAL A 42 7.22 4.01 20.69
C VAL A 42 7.99 5.32 20.46
N GLY A 43 7.25 6.44 20.43
CA GLY A 43 7.82 7.79 20.41
C GLY A 43 8.13 8.35 21.81
N GLN A 44 8.40 9.67 21.90
CA GLN A 44 8.67 10.38 23.17
C GLN A 44 7.44 10.54 24.08
N THR A 45 6.24 10.19 23.61
CA THR A 45 4.98 10.16 24.37
C THR A 45 4.56 8.72 24.68
N ALA A 46 3.52 8.54 25.51
CA ALA A 46 2.92 7.23 25.76
C ALA A 46 2.62 6.54 24.42
N GLY A 47 3.23 5.37 24.19
CA GLY A 47 3.26 4.72 22.88
C GLY A 47 1.88 4.62 22.22
N HIS A 48 1.82 5.00 20.96
CA HIS A 48 0.59 4.91 20.16
C HIS A 48 0.57 3.61 19.37
N VAL A 49 -0.63 3.15 19.06
CA VAL A 49 -0.84 2.00 18.19
C VAL A 49 -1.37 2.50 16.87
N ASP A 50 -0.56 2.35 15.83
CA ASP A 50 -0.97 2.61 14.46
C ASP A 50 -1.53 1.35 13.84
N VAL A 51 -2.67 1.51 13.16
CA VAL A 51 -3.31 0.45 12.37
C VAL A 51 -3.28 0.90 10.92
N SER A 52 -2.58 0.16 10.07
CA SER A 52 -2.48 0.46 8.65
C SER A 52 -3.40 -0.46 7.86
N LEU A 53 -4.20 0.13 6.99
CA LEU A 53 -5.07 -0.55 6.04
C LEU A 53 -4.40 -0.50 4.67
N TRP A 54 -4.13 -1.68 4.09
CA TRP A 54 -3.38 -1.79 2.85
C TRP A 54 -4.32 -2.06 1.68
N PHE A 55 -4.32 -1.16 0.71
CA PHE A 55 -5.10 -1.27 -0.51
C PHE A 55 -4.20 -1.62 -1.70
N ALA A 56 -4.76 -2.32 -2.68
CA ALA A 56 -4.09 -2.65 -3.93
C ALA A 56 -4.71 -1.85 -5.08
N ILE A 57 -3.91 -1.00 -5.71
CA ILE A 57 -4.29 -0.21 -6.88
C ILE A 57 -3.51 -0.67 -8.10
N ARG A 58 -4.12 -0.59 -9.29
CA ARG A 58 -3.43 -0.90 -10.53
C ARG A 58 -2.49 0.24 -10.91
N GLY A 59 -1.23 -0.11 -11.13
CA GLY A 59 -0.21 0.78 -11.68
C GLY A 59 0.23 0.35 -13.09
N HIS A 60 0.84 1.28 -13.82
CA HIS A 60 1.40 1.04 -15.16
C HIS A 60 2.88 1.40 -15.17
N ARG A 61 3.73 0.43 -15.51
CA ARG A 61 5.19 0.62 -15.48
C ARG A 61 5.72 1.67 -16.45
N ASP A 62 5.00 1.90 -17.53
CA ASP A 62 5.36 2.85 -18.59
C ASP A 62 4.90 4.28 -18.27
N ARG A 63 4.19 4.49 -17.15
CA ARG A 63 3.75 5.80 -16.67
C ARG A 63 4.79 6.42 -15.74
N ALA A 64 5.01 7.72 -15.88
CA ALA A 64 5.76 8.50 -14.90
C ALA A 64 4.86 8.90 -13.73
N TYR A 65 5.38 8.74 -12.51
CA TYR A 65 4.71 9.12 -11.26
C TYR A 65 5.44 10.33 -10.68
N PRO A 66 4.77 11.51 -10.54
CA PRO A 66 5.41 12.72 -10.04
C PRO A 66 5.53 12.66 -8.51
N LEU A 67 6.51 11.90 -8.03
CA LEU A 67 6.81 11.82 -6.59
C LEU A 67 7.40 13.15 -6.12
N ASP A 68 6.92 13.68 -4.99
CA ASP A 68 7.47 14.90 -4.39
C ASP A 68 8.92 14.63 -3.91
N PRO A 69 9.94 15.34 -4.43
CA PRO A 69 11.31 15.22 -3.95
C PRO A 69 11.50 15.61 -2.48
N SER A 70 10.55 16.34 -1.88
CA SER A 70 10.57 16.68 -0.46
C SER A 70 10.29 15.46 0.45
N GLU A 71 9.58 14.47 -0.09
CA GLU A 71 9.20 13.25 0.62
C GLU A 71 9.94 12.00 0.12
N PHE A 72 10.34 11.97 -1.17
CA PHE A 72 10.89 10.78 -1.83
C PHE A 72 12.19 11.05 -2.57
N ASP A 73 13.15 10.13 -2.43
CA ASP A 73 14.37 10.08 -3.26
C ASP A 73 14.12 9.35 -4.61
N GLY A 74 12.87 9.32 -5.06
CA GLY A 74 12.42 8.66 -6.29
C GLY A 74 11.69 7.33 -6.09
N GLY A 75 11.44 6.62 -7.20
CA GLY A 75 10.64 5.39 -7.24
C GLY A 75 11.14 4.39 -8.28
N ARG A 76 10.95 3.10 -8.01
CA ARG A 76 11.30 1.99 -8.90
C ARG A 76 10.18 0.94 -8.93
N TRP A 77 10.17 0.14 -9.98
CA TRP A 77 9.31 -1.03 -10.08
C TRP A 77 10.08 -2.26 -9.63
N TRP A 78 9.42 -3.12 -8.87
CA TRP A 78 9.94 -4.42 -8.46
C TRP A 78 8.95 -5.51 -8.86
N ASP A 79 9.49 -6.69 -9.17
CA ASP A 79 8.67 -7.88 -9.33
C ASP A 79 8.02 -8.26 -8.00
N LEU A 80 6.88 -8.95 -8.06
CA LEU A 80 6.13 -9.41 -6.89
C LEU A 80 6.77 -10.65 -6.23
N ASP A 81 8.10 -10.76 -6.27
CA ASP A 81 8.85 -11.80 -5.56
C ASP A 81 9.23 -11.29 -4.17
N PRO A 82 8.67 -11.87 -3.08
CA PRO A 82 8.97 -11.45 -1.71
C PRO A 82 10.47 -11.57 -1.35
N SER A 83 11.22 -12.44 -2.02
CA SER A 83 12.63 -12.69 -1.74
C SER A 83 13.58 -11.72 -2.45
N GLY A 84 13.11 -11.04 -3.50
CA GLY A 84 13.89 -10.09 -4.31
C GLY A 84 13.73 -8.63 -3.90
N LEU A 85 12.93 -8.33 -2.87
CA LEU A 85 12.69 -6.97 -2.44
C LEU A 85 13.91 -6.38 -1.71
N PRO A 86 14.24 -5.10 -1.93
CA PRO A 86 15.23 -4.39 -1.13
C PRO A 86 14.74 -4.25 0.33
N ALA A 87 15.58 -3.69 1.20
CA ALA A 87 15.19 -3.34 2.56
C ALA A 87 13.96 -2.40 2.53
N THR A 88 12.80 -2.97 2.77
CA THR A 88 11.47 -2.35 2.67
C THR A 88 10.72 -2.59 3.98
N ASP A 89 9.47 -2.13 4.06
CA ASP A 89 8.62 -2.41 5.21
C ASP A 89 8.58 -3.92 5.50
N PRO A 90 8.88 -4.37 6.74
CA PRO A 90 8.92 -5.80 7.09
C PRO A 90 7.57 -6.51 6.94
N ARG A 91 6.48 -5.78 6.73
CA ARG A 91 5.14 -6.32 6.46
C ARG A 91 4.88 -6.51 4.98
N LEU A 92 5.65 -5.89 4.09
CA LEU A 92 5.49 -5.98 2.64
C LEU A 92 5.55 -7.43 2.11
N PRO A 93 6.46 -8.32 2.57
CA PRO A 93 6.46 -9.71 2.13
C PRO A 93 5.15 -10.45 2.43
N ARG A 94 4.50 -10.14 3.58
CA ARG A 94 3.21 -10.73 3.96
C ARG A 94 2.07 -10.17 3.12
N PHE A 95 2.13 -8.89 2.77
CA PHE A 95 1.19 -8.27 1.84
C PHE A 95 1.29 -8.92 0.46
N ILE A 96 2.48 -9.10 -0.09
CA ILE A 96 2.68 -9.76 -1.40
C ILE A 96 2.16 -11.19 -1.37
N ALA A 97 2.48 -11.97 -0.32
CA ALA A 97 1.95 -13.32 -0.18
C ALA A 97 0.42 -13.36 -0.15
N LYS A 98 -0.23 -12.35 0.44
CA LYS A 98 -1.70 -12.19 0.41
C LYS A 98 -2.19 -11.77 -0.97
N LEU A 99 -1.50 -10.86 -1.63
CA LEU A 99 -1.80 -10.39 -2.99
C LEU A 99 -1.76 -11.54 -4.00
N ASP A 100 -0.79 -12.44 -3.89
CA ASP A 100 -0.71 -13.64 -4.73
C ASP A 100 -1.96 -14.53 -4.65
N THR A 101 -2.66 -14.54 -3.51
CA THR A 101 -3.90 -15.32 -3.36
C THR A 101 -5.08 -14.74 -4.13
N VAL A 102 -5.04 -13.44 -4.47
CA VAL A 102 -6.09 -12.78 -5.27
C VAL A 102 -5.70 -12.63 -6.73
N LEU A 103 -4.40 -12.55 -7.04
CA LEU A 103 -3.89 -12.47 -8.42
C LEU A 103 -3.91 -13.81 -9.16
N LYS A 104 -3.70 -14.92 -8.45
CA LYS A 104 -3.89 -16.24 -9.06
C LYS A 104 -5.35 -16.34 -9.48
N PRO A 105 -5.67 -16.66 -10.75
CA PRO A 105 -7.05 -16.83 -11.16
C PRO A 105 -7.71 -17.77 -10.18
N GLN A 106 -8.80 -17.33 -9.55
CA GLN A 106 -9.64 -18.23 -8.77
C GLN A 106 -10.00 -19.37 -9.72
N ALA A 107 -9.34 -20.52 -9.54
CA ALA A 107 -9.75 -21.76 -10.15
C ALA A 107 -11.12 -22.04 -9.55
N ARG A 108 -12.15 -21.51 -10.22
CA ARG A 108 -13.55 -21.78 -9.93
C ARG A 108 -13.69 -23.29 -10.00
N ARG A 109 -13.89 -23.91 -8.84
CA ARG A 109 -14.39 -25.28 -8.71
C ARG A 109 -15.84 -25.32 -9.15
#